data_AF-A0A0A9BLJ3-F1
#
_entry.id   AF-A0A0A9BLJ3-F1
#
_cell.length_a   1.000
_cell.length_b   1.000
_cell.length_c   1.000
_cell.angle_alpha   90.00
_cell.angle_beta   90.00
_cell.angle_gamma   90.00
#
_symmetry.space_group_name_H-M   'P 1'
#
loop_
_entity.id
_entity.type
_entity.pdbx_description
1 polymer ?
#
loop_
_entity_poly.entity_id
_entity_poly.type
_entity_poly.pdbx_seq_one_letter_code
_entity_poly.pdbx_strand_id
1 'polypeptide(L)'
;MPIAISIVCSGGYPDELSCSGELIYTGSGGKPAGRKNNKDQKLVRGNLALKNCIKTRTPVRVIHGFKGQNREGGSHSRAKQVSTFTYDGLYHVVDCWIEGQPGSRMLKYRLQRIPGQPELPLHIAKGMRKSKMRPGLCMTDISQGKEGTPICVINTVDGVRPAPFRYITRIKSLFWSTGIRPQGCDCANGCSDSASCACAVKNGGEIPFNFNGAVVNEKPLIFECGPSCKCPPSCHNRVSQHGMKIPLEVFRTTKTGWGVRSLRSISSGSFICEYVGELLDGKEADQRRNSDYLFDIGCNYDNDRSCSQTMEDVGFTIDAAECGNIGRFINHSCSPNLYAQNVLWDHNDKRMPHIMFFAAETIPPLQELTYDYNYETDRVHDVNGSIKFKCCRCGSPQCCGRLY
;
A
#
# COMPACT_ATOMS: atom_id res chain seq x y z
N MET A 1 -3.60 8.53 43.55
CA MET A 1 -4.56 7.57 42.96
C MET A 1 -4.10 7.24 41.55
N PRO A 2 -3.89 5.97 41.17
CA PRO A 2 -3.46 5.64 39.81
C PRO A 2 -4.59 5.87 38.82
N ILE A 3 -4.27 6.39 37.64
CA ILE A 3 -5.18 6.63 36.51
C ILE A 3 -4.57 6.03 35.25
N ALA A 4 -5.40 5.50 34.36
CA ALA A 4 -4.95 4.97 33.08
C ALA A 4 -4.79 6.12 32.06
N ILE A 5 -3.67 6.15 31.34
CA ILE A 5 -3.39 7.15 30.30
C ILE A 5 -3.54 6.58 28.88
N SER A 6 -3.37 5.27 28.72
CA SER A 6 -3.53 4.59 27.43
C SER A 6 -3.81 3.10 27.60
N ILE A 7 -4.50 2.51 26.63
CA ILE A 7 -4.70 1.07 26.48
C ILE A 7 -4.37 0.62 25.06
N VAL A 8 -4.00 -0.66 24.91
CA VAL A 8 -3.70 -1.28 23.63
C VAL A 8 -4.56 -2.52 23.43
N CYS A 9 -5.41 -2.50 22.41
CA CYS A 9 -6.31 -3.60 22.05
C CYS A 9 -5.67 -4.45 20.94
N SER A 10 -4.92 -5.50 21.30
CA SER A 10 -4.12 -6.31 20.35
C SER A 10 -4.72 -7.69 20.03
N GLY A 11 -5.97 -7.95 20.43
CA GLY A 11 -6.65 -9.24 20.25
C GLY A 11 -6.08 -10.37 21.10
N GLY A 12 -5.44 -10.04 22.24
CA GLY A 12 -5.08 -10.99 23.28
C GLY A 12 -6.27 -11.42 24.15
N TYR A 13 -7.32 -10.60 24.16
CA TYR A 13 -8.64 -10.87 24.72
C TYR A 13 -9.71 -10.59 23.65
N PRO A 14 -10.93 -11.15 23.79
CA PRO A 14 -12.05 -10.82 22.92
C PRO A 14 -12.56 -9.40 23.24
N ASP A 15 -11.84 -8.39 22.75
CA ASP A 15 -12.26 -6.99 22.85
C ASP A 15 -13.17 -6.66 21.67
N GLU A 16 -14.35 -6.10 21.97
CA GLU A 16 -15.36 -5.79 20.96
C GLU A 16 -15.36 -4.29 20.67
N LEU A 17 -15.09 -3.96 19.39
CA LEU A 17 -15.18 -2.60 18.88
C LEU A 17 -16.39 -2.50 17.95
N SER A 18 -17.40 -1.78 18.43
CA SER A 18 -18.63 -1.47 17.71
C SER A 18 -18.42 -0.33 16.71
N CYS A 19 -19.35 -0.16 15.76
CA CYS A 19 -19.30 0.96 14.82
C CYS A 19 -19.76 2.30 15.45
N SER A 20 -20.31 2.28 16.67
CA SER A 20 -20.82 3.47 17.38
C SER A 20 -19.75 4.19 18.22
N GLY A 21 -18.48 3.81 18.11
CA GLY A 21 -17.40 4.36 18.94
C GLY A 21 -17.42 3.84 20.38
N GLU A 22 -18.12 2.74 20.63
CA GLU A 22 -18.08 2.01 21.90
C GLU A 22 -17.09 0.84 21.80
N LEU A 23 -16.23 0.74 22.82
CA LEU A 23 -15.25 -0.31 23.01
C LEU A 23 -15.50 -1.04 24.33
N ILE A 24 -15.63 -2.36 24.26
CA ILE A 24 -15.63 -3.23 25.44
C ILE A 24 -14.22 -3.80 25.61
N TYR A 25 -13.49 -3.29 26.60
CA TYR A 25 -12.11 -3.66 26.88
C TYR A 25 -12.03 -4.64 28.05
N THR A 26 -11.24 -5.71 27.88
CA THR A 26 -11.01 -6.70 28.93
C THR A 26 -9.80 -6.31 29.78
N GLY A 27 -9.97 -6.33 31.10
CA GLY A 27 -8.93 -6.07 32.08
C GLY A 27 -7.75 -7.04 31.96
N SER A 28 -6.65 -6.67 32.59
CA SER A 28 -5.43 -7.48 32.63
C SER A 28 -5.43 -8.46 33.81
N GLY A 29 -4.78 -9.62 33.64
CA GLY A 29 -4.66 -10.65 34.67
C GLY A 29 -5.51 -11.88 34.39
N GLY A 30 -5.43 -12.91 35.23
CA GLY A 30 -6.25 -14.12 35.12
C GLY A 30 -5.92 -15.09 33.97
N LYS A 31 -5.12 -14.64 32.98
CA LYS A 31 -4.61 -15.30 31.75
C LYS A 31 -5.60 -15.43 30.58
N PRO A 32 -5.19 -14.90 29.41
CA PRO A 32 -5.41 -15.51 28.11
C PRO A 32 -4.05 -15.74 27.42
N ALA A 33 -4.01 -16.67 26.47
CA ALA A 33 -2.84 -17.22 25.77
C ALA A 33 -2.04 -18.31 26.52
N GLY A 34 -2.60 -19.54 26.57
CA GLY A 34 -1.80 -20.75 26.36
C GLY A 34 -1.32 -21.58 27.56
N ARG A 35 -1.70 -21.32 28.83
CA ARG A 35 -1.35 -22.22 29.97
C ARG A 35 -2.50 -22.47 30.95
N LYS A 36 -2.76 -23.76 31.22
CA LYS A 36 -3.87 -24.47 31.90
C LYS A 36 -4.51 -23.94 33.21
N ASN A 37 -4.14 -22.80 33.79
CA ASN A 37 -4.73 -22.35 35.06
C ASN A 37 -5.32 -20.94 34.94
N ASN A 38 -6.62 -20.86 34.70
CA ASN A 38 -7.42 -19.62 34.78
C ASN A 38 -7.53 -19.20 36.25
N LYS A 39 -7.41 -17.89 36.52
CA LYS A 39 -7.66 -17.30 37.84
C LYS A 39 -8.52 -16.06 37.67
N ASP A 40 -9.28 -15.72 38.70
CA ASP A 40 -10.04 -14.47 38.71
C ASP A 40 -9.10 -13.25 38.58
N GLN A 41 -9.50 -12.31 37.73
CA GLN A 41 -8.86 -11.00 37.64
C GLN A 41 -9.08 -10.22 38.93
N LYS A 42 -8.05 -9.45 39.31
CA LYS A 42 -8.07 -8.62 40.53
C LYS A 42 -8.13 -7.14 40.16
N LEU A 43 -8.82 -6.35 40.97
CA LEU A 43 -8.92 -4.90 40.82
C LEU A 43 -7.65 -4.19 41.34
N VAL A 44 -6.53 -4.40 40.64
CA VAL A 44 -5.22 -3.83 40.95
C VAL A 44 -4.54 -3.33 39.68
N ARG A 45 -3.45 -2.56 39.80
CA ARG A 45 -2.65 -2.08 38.66
C ARG A 45 -3.52 -1.38 37.61
N GLY A 46 -3.43 -1.78 36.33
CA GLY A 46 -4.19 -1.21 35.22
C GLY A 46 -5.71 -1.31 35.41
N ASN A 47 -6.20 -2.36 36.06
CA ASN A 47 -7.63 -2.54 36.32
C ASN A 47 -8.15 -1.49 37.33
N LEU A 48 -7.37 -1.23 38.37
CA LEU A 48 -7.68 -0.17 39.34
C LEU A 48 -7.54 1.21 38.68
N ALA A 49 -6.52 1.41 37.85
CA ALA A 49 -6.30 2.66 37.14
C ALA A 49 -7.46 3.00 36.18
N LEU A 50 -7.97 2.02 35.42
CA LEU A 50 -9.13 2.19 34.55
C LEU A 50 -10.41 2.48 35.34
N LYS A 51 -10.63 1.80 36.47
CA LYS A 51 -11.78 2.08 37.34
C LYS A 51 -11.73 3.52 37.89
N ASN A 52 -10.54 3.99 38.27
CA ASN A 52 -10.38 5.35 38.76
C ASN A 52 -10.66 6.41 37.68
N CYS A 53 -10.42 6.11 36.40
CA CYS A 53 -10.76 7.00 35.30
C CYS A 53 -12.27 7.30 35.19
N ILE A 54 -13.14 6.42 35.67
CA ILE A 54 -14.59 6.66 35.76
C ILE A 54 -14.85 7.84 36.71
N LYS A 55 -14.23 7.82 37.90
CA LYS A 55 -14.41 8.86 38.92
C LYS A 55 -13.75 10.17 38.51
N THR A 56 -12.55 10.13 37.94
CA THR A 56 -11.81 11.34 37.55
C THR A 56 -12.24 11.93 36.21
N ARG A 57 -13.04 11.19 35.43
CA ARG A 57 -13.37 11.51 34.03
C ARG A 57 -12.13 11.76 33.17
N THR A 58 -11.00 11.15 33.52
CA THR A 58 -9.76 11.31 32.76
C THR A 58 -9.87 10.55 31.44
N PRO A 59 -9.58 11.20 30.29
CA PRO A 59 -9.58 10.54 29.00
C PRO A 59 -8.43 9.53 28.87
N VAL A 60 -8.70 8.40 28.21
CA VAL A 60 -7.74 7.32 27.97
C VAL A 60 -7.46 7.22 26.47
N ARG A 61 -6.18 7.21 26.07
CA ARG A 61 -5.77 6.95 24.68
C ARG A 61 -6.02 5.49 24.32
N VAL A 62 -6.70 5.22 23.22
CA VAL A 62 -6.93 3.86 22.71
C VAL A 62 -6.06 3.62 21.48
N ILE A 63 -5.35 2.50 21.46
CA ILE A 63 -4.56 2.04 20.32
C ILE A 63 -5.05 0.65 19.92
N HIS A 64 -5.45 0.46 18.67
CA HIS A 64 -5.84 -0.85 18.13
C HIS A 64 -4.67 -1.52 17.42
N GLY A 65 -4.34 -2.73 17.84
CA GLY A 65 -3.41 -3.62 17.15
C GLY A 65 -4.18 -4.50 16.16
N PHE A 66 -3.90 -4.35 14.87
CA PHE A 66 -4.45 -5.19 13.82
C PHE A 66 -3.42 -6.23 13.42
N LYS A 67 -3.82 -7.49 13.51
CA LYS A 67 -3.07 -8.61 12.95
C LYS A 67 -3.39 -8.69 11.47
N GLY A 68 -2.44 -8.34 10.60
CA GLY A 68 -2.60 -8.55 9.16
C GLY A 68 -2.91 -10.02 8.87
N GLN A 69 -3.99 -10.29 8.12
CA GLN A 69 -4.25 -11.63 7.59
C GLN A 69 -3.45 -11.81 6.29
N ASN A 70 -2.16 -12.12 6.40
CA ASN A 70 -1.42 -12.75 5.28
C ASN A 70 -1.60 -14.26 5.38
N ARG A 71 -2.84 -14.74 5.22
CA ARG A 71 -3.10 -16.16 4.96
C ARG A 71 -3.31 -16.32 3.45
N GLU A 72 -2.21 -16.44 2.71
CA GLU A 72 -2.22 -17.27 1.50
C GLU A 72 -2.02 -18.72 1.95
N GLY A 73 -2.92 -19.61 1.54
CA GLY A 73 -2.76 -21.04 1.76
C GLY A 73 -1.57 -21.55 0.95
N GLY A 74 -0.53 -22.04 1.63
CA GLY A 74 0.60 -22.70 0.98
C GLY A 74 1.97 -22.48 1.62
N SER A 75 2.18 -21.43 2.42
CA SER A 75 3.48 -21.21 3.06
C SER A 75 3.61 -21.96 4.39
N HIS A 76 4.59 -22.87 4.49
CA HIS A 76 4.94 -23.61 5.70
C HIS A 76 5.77 -22.81 6.72
N SER A 77 6.04 -21.52 6.47
CA SER A 77 6.71 -20.66 7.44
C SER A 77 5.68 -19.89 8.29
N ARG A 78 5.81 -19.97 9.62
CA ARG A 78 5.06 -19.13 10.58
C ARG A 78 5.55 -17.68 10.49
N ALA A 79 5.32 -17.00 9.37
CA ALA A 79 5.60 -15.58 9.26
C ALA A 79 4.94 -14.86 10.45
N LYS A 80 5.76 -14.18 11.26
CA LYS A 80 5.28 -13.40 12.41
C LYS A 80 4.25 -12.42 11.89
N GLN A 81 3.02 -12.59 12.35
CA GLN A 81 1.88 -11.75 12.02
C GLN A 81 2.24 -10.30 12.35
N VAL A 82 2.46 -9.46 11.35
CA VAL A 82 2.78 -8.05 11.57
C VAL A 82 1.56 -7.42 12.21
N SER A 83 1.71 -6.94 13.44
CA SER A 83 0.70 -6.19 14.16
C SER A 83 0.91 -4.71 13.89
N THR A 84 0.09 -4.12 13.01
CA THR A 84 0.05 -2.66 12.84
C THR A 84 -0.77 -2.08 13.99
N PHE A 85 -0.25 -1.04 14.65
CA PHE A 85 -0.95 -0.34 15.72
C PHE A 85 -1.45 1.02 15.21
N THR A 86 -2.72 1.32 15.42
CA THR A 86 -3.32 2.60 15.05
C THR A 86 -3.89 3.29 16.26
N TYR A 87 -3.51 4.55 16.46
CA TYR A 87 -4.10 5.39 17.49
C TYR A 87 -5.54 5.72 17.11
N ASP A 88 -6.49 5.35 17.96
CA ASP A 88 -7.91 5.52 17.69
C ASP A 88 -8.44 6.87 18.19
N GLY A 89 -7.87 7.35 19.29
CA GLY A 89 -8.28 8.61 19.90
C GLY A 89 -8.44 8.48 21.41
N LEU A 90 -9.17 9.43 21.95
CA LEU A 90 -9.48 9.56 23.37
C LEU A 90 -10.87 8.99 23.68
N TYR A 91 -10.94 8.25 24.78
CA TYR A 91 -12.15 7.60 25.25
C TYR A 91 -12.37 7.93 26.74
N HIS A 92 -13.64 8.02 27.15
CA HIS A 92 -14.02 7.98 28.56
C HIS A 92 -14.36 6.55 28.96
N VAL A 93 -13.87 6.12 30.12
CA VAL A 93 -14.36 4.89 30.76
C VAL A 93 -15.70 5.22 31.40
N VAL A 94 -16.78 4.64 30.88
CA VAL A 94 -18.15 4.94 31.32
C VAL A 94 -18.69 3.93 32.31
N ASP A 95 -18.21 2.69 32.25
CA ASP A 95 -18.69 1.62 33.14
C ASP A 95 -17.63 0.53 33.36
N CYS A 96 -17.76 -0.23 34.45
CA CYS A 96 -16.98 -1.44 34.71
C CYS A 96 -17.77 -2.51 35.46
N TRP A 97 -17.65 -3.76 35.04
CA TRP A 97 -18.27 -4.92 35.68
C TRP A 97 -17.35 -6.14 35.66
N ILE A 98 -17.81 -7.22 36.29
CA ILE A 98 -17.13 -8.52 36.31
C ILE A 98 -17.99 -9.51 35.51
N GLU A 99 -17.37 -10.27 34.62
CA GLU A 99 -18.01 -11.27 33.77
C GLU A 99 -17.28 -12.62 33.88
N GLY A 100 -18.02 -13.73 33.79
CA GLY A 100 -17.47 -15.09 33.82
C GLY A 100 -17.74 -15.87 35.10
N GLN A 101 -17.39 -17.16 35.09
CA GLN A 101 -17.62 -18.08 36.21
C GLN A 101 -16.53 -17.95 37.28
N PRO A 102 -16.80 -18.30 38.55
CA PRO A 102 -15.78 -18.36 39.60
C PRO A 102 -14.54 -19.17 39.15
N GLY A 103 -13.34 -18.62 39.32
CA GLY A 103 -12.10 -19.20 38.79
C GLY A 103 -11.72 -18.72 37.38
N SER A 104 -12.60 -17.95 36.72
CA SER A 104 -12.39 -17.37 35.39
C SER A 104 -12.97 -15.95 35.25
N ARG A 105 -13.22 -15.26 36.36
CA ARG A 105 -13.82 -13.91 36.35
C ARG A 105 -12.89 -12.91 35.69
N MET A 106 -13.42 -12.16 34.71
CA MET A 106 -12.72 -11.11 33.99
C MET A 106 -13.35 -9.76 34.32
N LEU A 107 -12.52 -8.73 34.48
CA LEU A 107 -12.99 -7.36 34.59
C LEU A 107 -13.23 -6.83 33.18
N LYS A 108 -14.36 -6.18 32.98
CA LYS A 108 -14.76 -5.54 31.71
C LYS A 108 -14.94 -4.06 31.94
N TYR A 109 -14.55 -3.28 30.94
CA TYR A 109 -14.66 -1.83 30.94
C TYR A 109 -15.36 -1.40 29.67
N ARG A 110 -16.42 -0.60 29.79
CA ARG A 110 -17.07 0.05 28.66
C ARG A 110 -16.42 1.43 28.47
N LEU A 111 -15.88 1.65 27.28
CA LEU A 111 -15.27 2.90 26.89
C LEU A 111 -16.08 3.54 25.77
N GLN A 112 -16.34 4.84 25.89
CA GLN A 112 -17.02 5.63 24.88
C GLN A 112 -16.06 6.65 24.27
N ARG A 113 -15.95 6.67 22.95
CA ARG A 113 -15.11 7.62 22.23
C ARG A 113 -15.63 9.04 22.45
N ILE A 114 -14.72 9.97 22.74
CA ILE A 114 -15.10 11.38 22.97
C ILE A 114 -15.59 11.98 21.64
N PRO A 115 -16.78 12.63 21.60
CA PRO A 115 -17.30 13.27 20.40
C PRO A 115 -16.40 14.37 19.84
N GLY A 116 -16.54 14.69 18.55
CA GLY A 116 -15.79 15.76 17.88
C GLY A 116 -14.38 15.38 17.41
N GLN A 117 -13.91 14.17 17.74
CA GLN A 117 -12.67 13.63 17.19
C GLN A 117 -12.89 13.11 15.76
N PRO A 118 -11.90 13.24 14.85
CA PRO A 118 -11.99 12.70 13.49
C PRO A 118 -12.39 11.23 13.49
N GLU A 119 -13.30 10.84 12.60
CA GLU A 119 -13.63 9.43 12.40
C GLU A 119 -12.43 8.70 11.81
N LEU A 120 -12.15 7.49 12.29
CA LEU A 120 -11.00 6.74 11.80
C LEU A 120 -11.32 6.07 10.48
N PRO A 121 -10.41 6.14 9.50
CA PRO A 121 -10.55 5.41 8.25
C PRO A 121 -10.76 3.90 8.44
N LEU A 122 -10.21 3.33 9.52
CA LEU A 122 -10.41 1.92 9.90
C LEU A 122 -11.87 1.57 10.21
N HIS A 123 -12.59 2.43 10.92
CA HIS A 123 -13.99 2.18 11.30
C HIS A 123 -14.88 2.27 10.07
N ILE A 124 -14.68 3.30 9.27
CA ILE A 124 -15.37 3.51 7.99
C ILE A 124 -15.13 2.29 7.08
N ALA A 125 -13.86 1.89 6.90
CA ALA A 125 -13.52 0.74 6.07
C ALA A 125 -14.11 -0.58 6.62
N LYS A 126 -14.14 -0.78 7.94
CA LYS A 126 -14.78 -1.96 8.56
C LYS A 126 -16.28 -1.98 8.31
N GLY A 127 -16.96 -0.84 8.41
CA GLY A 127 -18.37 -0.68 8.06
C GLY A 127 -18.63 -1.00 6.59
N MET A 128 -17.84 -0.40 5.68
CA MET A 128 -17.97 -0.63 4.24
C MET A 128 -17.76 -2.09 3.84
N ARG A 129 -16.79 -2.79 4.45
CA ARG A 129 -16.53 -4.22 4.18
C ARG A 129 -17.64 -5.15 4.69
N LYS A 130 -18.40 -4.74 5.71
CA LYS A 130 -19.54 -5.53 6.25
C LYS A 130 -20.85 -5.24 5.53
N SER A 131 -20.96 -4.08 4.90
CA SER A 131 -22.18 -3.67 4.19
C SER A 131 -22.39 -4.50 2.92
N LYS A 132 -23.63 -4.97 2.71
CA LYS A 132 -24.03 -5.61 1.44
C LYS A 132 -24.16 -4.59 0.31
N MET A 133 -24.44 -3.33 0.64
CA MET A 133 -24.54 -2.23 -0.32
C MET A 133 -23.28 -1.37 -0.28
N ARG A 134 -22.76 -1.03 -1.46
CA ARG A 134 -21.61 -0.12 -1.62
C ARG A 134 -22.10 1.22 -2.15
N PRO A 135 -22.24 2.26 -1.31
CA PRO A 135 -22.66 3.58 -1.77
C PRO A 135 -21.75 4.10 -2.88
N GLY A 136 -22.35 4.65 -3.94
CA GLY A 136 -21.61 5.21 -5.07
C GLY A 136 -20.97 4.18 -6.00
N LEU A 137 -21.27 2.88 -5.91
CA LEU A 137 -20.72 1.89 -6.82
C LEU A 137 -21.17 2.16 -8.27
N CYS A 138 -20.23 2.57 -9.12
CA CYS A 138 -20.48 2.84 -10.55
C CYS A 138 -20.22 1.61 -11.42
N MET A 139 -19.20 0.84 -11.07
CA MET A 139 -18.74 -0.32 -11.83
C MET A 139 -18.18 -1.36 -10.86
N THR A 140 -18.58 -2.62 -11.03
CA THR A 140 -18.15 -3.73 -10.16
C THR A 140 -16.70 -4.10 -10.39
N ASP A 141 -16.23 -4.02 -11.64
CA ASP A 141 -14.85 -4.35 -12.01
C ASP A 141 -14.41 -3.61 -13.28
N ILE A 142 -13.47 -2.67 -13.15
CA ILE A 142 -12.87 -1.95 -14.28
C ILE A 142 -11.86 -2.82 -15.06
N SER A 143 -11.35 -3.89 -14.43
CA SER A 143 -10.41 -4.82 -15.08
C SER A 143 -11.09 -5.83 -16.00
N GLN A 144 -12.41 -6.00 -15.86
CA GLN A 144 -13.20 -7.00 -16.58
C GLN A 144 -12.68 -8.44 -16.38
N GLY A 145 -12.33 -8.79 -15.15
CA GLY A 145 -11.85 -10.11 -14.76
C GLY A 145 -10.39 -10.39 -15.10
N LYS A 146 -9.62 -9.39 -15.56
CA LYS A 146 -8.19 -9.55 -15.88
C LYS A 146 -7.29 -9.55 -14.65
N GLU A 147 -7.75 -8.97 -13.55
CA GLU A 147 -7.06 -8.98 -12.27
C GLU A 147 -7.61 -10.06 -11.35
N GLY A 148 -6.76 -10.61 -10.47
CA GLY A 148 -7.17 -11.67 -9.53
C GLY A 148 -8.22 -11.22 -8.50
N THR A 149 -8.33 -9.91 -8.26
CA THR A 149 -9.37 -9.30 -7.44
C THR A 149 -10.08 -8.20 -8.23
N PRO A 150 -11.43 -8.20 -8.30
CA PRO A 150 -12.18 -7.16 -8.99
C PRO A 150 -11.88 -5.75 -8.46
N ILE A 151 -11.69 -4.79 -9.38
CA ILE A 151 -11.39 -3.40 -9.04
C ILE A 151 -12.67 -2.58 -9.22
N CYS A 152 -13.38 -2.33 -8.12
CA CYS A 152 -14.57 -1.49 -8.12
C CYS A 152 -14.25 -0.02 -8.46
N VAL A 153 -15.22 0.65 -9.09
CA VAL A 153 -15.23 2.11 -9.26
C VAL A 153 -16.31 2.72 -8.37
N ILE A 154 -15.92 3.62 -7.49
CA ILE A 154 -16.79 4.28 -6.51
C ILE A 154 -16.87 5.79 -6.79
N ASN A 155 -18.06 6.32 -7.00
CA ASN A 155 -18.32 7.76 -7.08
C ASN A 155 -19.42 8.17 -6.11
N THR A 156 -19.03 8.90 -5.07
CA THR A 156 -19.94 9.52 -4.10
C THR A 156 -19.92 11.05 -4.19
N VAL A 157 -19.29 11.61 -5.22
CA VAL A 157 -19.04 13.06 -5.37
C VAL A 157 -19.94 13.65 -6.46
N ASP A 158 -19.98 13.00 -7.62
CA ASP A 158 -20.72 13.47 -8.79
C ASP A 158 -21.28 12.29 -9.62
N GLY A 159 -21.87 12.57 -10.78
CA GLY A 159 -22.41 11.54 -11.70
C GLY A 159 -21.42 11.07 -12.78
N VAL A 160 -20.16 11.50 -12.73
CA VAL A 160 -19.18 11.25 -13.79
C VAL A 160 -18.71 9.79 -13.75
N ARG A 161 -18.47 9.20 -14.92
CA ARG A 161 -17.85 7.87 -15.07
C ARG A 161 -16.41 8.00 -15.61
N PRO A 162 -15.53 7.02 -15.33
CA PRO A 162 -14.20 7.01 -15.95
C PRO A 162 -14.32 7.00 -17.48
N ALA A 163 -13.44 7.74 -18.15
CA ALA A 163 -13.36 7.70 -19.60
C ALA A 163 -13.07 6.25 -20.07
N PRO A 164 -13.67 5.78 -21.18
CA PRO A 164 -13.38 4.46 -21.71
C PRO A 164 -11.90 4.30 -22.06
N PHE A 165 -11.32 3.17 -21.68
CA PHE A 165 -9.97 2.74 -22.07
C PHE A 165 -9.92 1.21 -22.04
N ARG A 166 -8.91 0.62 -22.67
CA ARG A 166 -8.73 -0.84 -22.70
C ARG A 166 -7.85 -1.29 -21.54
N TYR A 167 -8.45 -1.98 -20.56
CA TYR A 167 -7.67 -2.53 -19.45
C TYR A 167 -6.70 -3.63 -19.92
N ILE A 168 -5.43 -3.53 -19.55
CA ILE A 168 -4.37 -4.51 -19.83
C ILE A 168 -3.53 -4.73 -18.56
N THR A 169 -2.92 -5.91 -18.42
CA THR A 169 -2.13 -6.29 -17.23
C THR A 169 -0.65 -6.51 -17.51
N ARG A 170 -0.23 -6.28 -18.77
CA ARG A 170 1.16 -6.38 -19.23
C ARG A 170 1.44 -5.24 -20.17
N ILE A 171 2.67 -4.71 -20.13
CA ILE A 171 3.12 -3.67 -21.06
C ILE A 171 2.89 -4.15 -22.50
N LYS A 172 2.39 -3.24 -23.34
CA LYS A 172 2.28 -3.46 -24.77
C LYS A 172 3.55 -2.89 -25.40
N SER A 173 4.45 -3.74 -25.84
CA SER A 173 5.71 -3.32 -26.47
C SER A 173 5.92 -4.06 -27.79
N LEU A 174 6.39 -3.32 -28.80
CA LEU A 174 6.89 -3.87 -30.07
C LEU A 174 8.36 -4.32 -29.96
N PHE A 175 9.07 -3.85 -28.92
CA PHE A 175 10.51 -4.04 -28.72
C PHE A 175 10.88 -5.38 -28.08
N TRP A 176 9.93 -6.09 -27.47
CA TRP A 176 10.17 -7.39 -26.81
C TRP A 176 10.43 -8.56 -27.77
N SER A 177 10.67 -8.27 -29.05
CA SER A 177 10.98 -9.24 -30.10
C SER A 177 12.44 -9.74 -30.09
N THR A 178 13.29 -9.25 -29.19
CA THR A 178 14.69 -9.69 -29.11
C THR A 178 14.79 -10.93 -28.22
N GLY A 179 14.93 -12.10 -28.83
CA GLY A 179 14.93 -13.43 -28.19
C GLY A 179 16.08 -13.73 -27.20
N ILE A 180 16.77 -12.73 -26.66
CA ILE A 180 17.84 -12.90 -25.68
C ILE A 180 17.21 -12.99 -24.29
N ARG A 181 16.94 -14.23 -23.85
CA ARG A 181 16.48 -14.49 -22.49
C ARG A 181 17.58 -14.13 -21.49
N PRO A 182 17.26 -13.45 -20.39
CA PRO A 182 18.24 -13.13 -19.38
C PRO A 182 18.78 -14.42 -18.73
N GLN A 183 20.08 -14.47 -18.45
CA GLN A 183 20.66 -15.55 -17.66
C GLN A 183 20.04 -15.53 -16.25
N GLY A 184 19.46 -16.66 -15.87
CA GLY A 184 18.85 -16.87 -14.55
C GLY A 184 19.81 -17.54 -13.56
N CYS A 185 19.36 -17.70 -12.31
CA CYS A 185 20.08 -18.44 -11.29
C CYS A 185 19.73 -19.94 -11.32
N ASP A 186 20.64 -20.77 -10.80
CA ASP A 186 20.47 -22.22 -10.66
C ASP A 186 19.97 -22.67 -9.27
N CYS A 187 19.50 -21.73 -8.44
CA CYS A 187 19.07 -22.01 -7.07
C CYS A 187 17.82 -22.93 -7.06
N ALA A 188 17.88 -24.07 -6.37
CA ALA A 188 16.76 -25.03 -6.33
C ALA A 188 15.69 -24.71 -5.27
N ASN A 189 16.09 -24.19 -4.11
CA ASN A 189 15.19 -24.03 -2.94
C ASN A 189 14.85 -22.56 -2.63
N GLY A 190 14.81 -21.72 -3.67
CA GLY A 190 14.69 -20.27 -3.53
C GLY A 190 16.06 -19.59 -3.44
N CYS A 191 16.08 -18.28 -3.67
CA CYS A 191 17.28 -17.46 -3.61
C CYS A 191 17.48 -16.88 -2.20
N SER A 192 18.75 -16.70 -1.82
CA SER A 192 19.18 -16.07 -0.58
C SER A 192 20.36 -15.14 -0.85
N ASP A 193 20.78 -14.38 0.18
CA ASP A 193 21.93 -13.48 0.16
C ASP A 193 23.23 -14.28 0.06
N SER A 194 23.56 -14.71 -1.14
CA SER A 194 24.69 -15.60 -1.42
C SER A 194 25.36 -15.22 -2.73
N ALA A 195 26.69 -15.18 -2.72
CA ALA A 195 27.50 -15.02 -3.92
C ALA A 195 27.26 -16.12 -4.97
N SER A 196 26.71 -17.28 -4.56
CA SER A 196 26.33 -18.36 -5.47
C SER A 196 25.07 -18.06 -6.29
N CYS A 197 24.24 -17.11 -5.85
CA CYS A 197 23.02 -16.71 -6.54
C CYS A 197 23.30 -15.55 -7.49
N ALA A 198 23.30 -15.82 -8.80
CA ALA A 198 23.50 -14.79 -9.83
C ALA A 198 22.52 -13.60 -9.70
N CYS A 199 21.27 -13.85 -9.28
CA CYS A 199 20.28 -12.80 -9.06
C CYS A 199 20.59 -11.95 -7.82
N ALA A 200 21.12 -12.54 -6.74
CA ALA A 200 21.55 -11.77 -5.56
C ALA A 200 22.76 -10.89 -5.92
N VAL A 201 23.73 -11.44 -6.67
CA VAL A 201 24.90 -10.70 -7.17
C VAL A 201 24.48 -9.49 -8.01
N LYS A 202 23.50 -9.64 -8.92
CA LYS A 202 22.96 -8.51 -9.70
C LYS A 202 22.37 -7.40 -8.84
N ASN A 203 21.88 -7.73 -7.63
CA ASN A 203 21.35 -6.78 -6.66
C ASN A 203 22.43 -6.28 -5.67
N GLY A 204 23.72 -6.52 -5.91
CA GLY A 204 24.79 -6.10 -4.99
C GLY A 204 25.07 -7.09 -3.85
N GLY A 205 24.70 -8.37 -4.02
CA GLY A 205 24.95 -9.45 -3.06
C GLY A 205 23.78 -9.80 -2.15
N GLU A 206 22.71 -9.00 -2.17
CA GLU A 206 21.55 -9.14 -1.27
C GLU A 206 20.24 -9.20 -2.05
N ILE A 207 19.29 -10.01 -1.58
CA ILE A 207 17.93 -10.05 -2.09
C ILE A 207 17.18 -8.79 -1.60
N PRO A 208 16.59 -7.99 -2.50
CA PRO A 208 16.01 -6.69 -2.14
C PRO A 208 14.66 -6.79 -1.42
N PHE A 209 14.13 -8.01 -1.24
CA PHE A 209 12.83 -8.27 -0.62
C PHE A 209 12.98 -9.14 0.63
N ASN A 210 12.16 -8.85 1.64
CA ASN A 210 12.03 -9.72 2.80
C ASN A 210 11.09 -10.92 2.52
N PHE A 211 11.01 -11.84 3.49
CA PHE A 211 10.18 -13.04 3.42
C PHE A 211 8.67 -12.78 3.25
N ASN A 212 8.20 -11.56 3.51
CA ASN A 212 6.80 -11.17 3.30
C ASN A 212 6.56 -10.53 1.93
N GLY A 213 7.59 -10.45 1.07
CA GLY A 213 7.54 -9.82 -0.24
C GLY A 213 7.56 -8.28 -0.18
N ALA A 214 7.95 -7.69 0.95
CA ALA A 214 8.14 -6.25 1.03
C ALA A 214 9.58 -5.89 0.68
N VAL A 215 9.76 -4.84 -0.13
CA VAL A 215 11.06 -4.29 -0.49
C VAL A 215 11.73 -3.69 0.75
N VAL A 216 13.01 -4.00 0.95
CA VAL A 216 13.77 -3.62 2.16
C VAL A 216 14.44 -2.27 1.97
N ASN A 217 15.06 -2.06 0.81
CA ASN A 217 15.77 -0.85 0.45
C ASN A 217 15.39 -0.46 -0.98
N GLU A 218 15.13 0.83 -1.19
CA GLU A 218 15.03 1.40 -2.54
C GLU A 218 16.40 1.26 -3.24
N LYS A 219 16.37 0.87 -4.51
CA LYS A 219 17.57 0.74 -5.34
C LYS A 219 17.34 1.43 -6.67
N PRO A 220 18.40 1.89 -7.36
CA PRO A 220 18.27 2.37 -8.73
C PRO A 220 17.52 1.42 -9.66
N LEU A 221 17.81 0.12 -9.50
CA LEU A 221 17.23 -0.95 -10.29
C LEU A 221 17.25 -2.24 -9.47
N ILE A 222 16.11 -2.92 -9.41
CA ILE A 222 15.96 -4.23 -8.77
C ILE A 222 15.94 -5.33 -9.84
N PHE A 223 16.67 -6.42 -9.61
CA PHE A 223 16.64 -7.61 -10.46
C PHE A 223 15.90 -8.75 -9.77
N GLU A 224 14.67 -9.01 -10.19
CA GLU A 224 13.92 -10.18 -9.78
C GLU A 224 14.39 -11.44 -10.53
N CYS A 225 14.04 -12.61 -10.00
CA CYS A 225 14.28 -13.86 -10.71
C CYS A 225 13.36 -13.95 -11.93
N GLY A 226 13.94 -14.20 -13.09
CA GLY A 226 13.22 -14.31 -14.36
C GLY A 226 12.72 -15.70 -14.73
N PRO A 227 12.14 -15.85 -15.93
CA PRO A 227 11.70 -17.14 -16.47
C PRO A 227 12.84 -18.17 -16.62
N SER A 228 14.08 -17.72 -16.81
CA SER A 228 15.26 -18.59 -16.94
C SER A 228 15.82 -19.09 -15.61
N CYS A 229 15.29 -18.64 -14.46
CA CYS A 229 15.79 -19.07 -13.15
C CYS A 229 15.16 -20.39 -12.72
N LYS A 230 15.95 -21.30 -12.13
CA LYS A 230 15.47 -22.60 -11.62
C LYS A 230 14.76 -22.52 -10.27
N CYS A 231 14.79 -21.37 -9.61
CA CYS A 231 14.16 -21.17 -8.32
C CYS A 231 12.61 -21.23 -8.42
N PRO A 232 11.93 -21.73 -7.37
CA PRO A 232 10.49 -21.93 -7.40
C PRO A 232 9.72 -20.61 -7.51
N PRO A 233 8.44 -20.63 -7.92
CA PRO A 233 7.58 -19.45 -7.95
C PRO A 233 7.47 -18.75 -6.58
N SER A 234 7.63 -19.48 -5.48
CA SER A 234 7.65 -18.98 -4.11
C SER A 234 8.98 -18.34 -3.68
N CYS A 235 9.96 -18.22 -4.58
CA CYS A 235 11.21 -17.54 -4.30
C CYS A 235 10.93 -16.09 -3.85
N HIS A 236 11.54 -15.64 -2.75
CA HIS A 236 11.31 -14.27 -2.25
C HIS A 236 11.86 -13.19 -3.19
N ASN A 237 12.68 -13.55 -4.17
CA ASN A 237 13.09 -12.65 -5.26
C ASN A 237 12.16 -12.74 -6.49
N ARG A 238 10.89 -13.15 -6.29
CA ARG A 238 9.79 -13.08 -7.26
C ARG A 238 8.61 -12.44 -6.54
N VAL A 239 8.40 -11.14 -6.74
CA VAL A 239 7.41 -10.35 -5.98
C VAL A 239 6.46 -9.65 -6.93
N SER A 240 6.95 -8.63 -7.65
CA SER A 240 6.13 -7.77 -8.49
C SER A 240 5.62 -8.48 -9.74
N GLN A 241 6.38 -9.46 -10.25
CA GLN A 241 5.97 -10.28 -11.41
C GLN A 241 4.70 -11.13 -11.17
N HIS A 242 4.28 -11.32 -9.91
CA HIS A 242 3.05 -12.04 -9.57
C HIS A 242 1.77 -11.19 -9.68
N GLY A 243 1.91 -9.92 -10.05
CA GLY A 243 0.79 -9.00 -10.19
C GLY A 243 0.20 -8.53 -8.86
N MET A 244 -0.90 -7.80 -8.94
CA MET A 244 -1.51 -7.12 -7.80
C MET A 244 -2.13 -8.12 -6.81
N LYS A 245 -1.72 -8.02 -5.53
CA LYS A 245 -2.27 -8.83 -4.43
C LYS A 245 -3.14 -8.03 -3.45
N ILE A 246 -2.98 -6.71 -3.44
CA ILE A 246 -3.70 -5.81 -2.53
C ILE A 246 -5.05 -5.46 -3.17
N PRO A 247 -6.18 -5.58 -2.47
CA PRO A 247 -7.47 -5.15 -3.01
C PRO A 247 -7.50 -3.63 -3.10
N LEU A 248 -7.61 -3.12 -4.34
CA LEU A 248 -7.69 -1.70 -4.65
C LEU A 248 -9.06 -1.34 -5.22
N GLU A 249 -9.43 -0.07 -5.08
CA GLU A 249 -10.59 0.52 -5.74
C GLU A 249 -10.23 1.86 -6.36
N VAL A 250 -10.86 2.17 -7.48
CA VAL A 250 -10.83 3.50 -8.08
C VAL A 250 -11.96 4.31 -7.45
N PHE A 251 -11.67 5.54 -7.02
CA PHE A 251 -12.69 6.40 -6.44
C PHE A 251 -12.64 7.82 -7.01
N ARG A 252 -13.80 8.48 -7.05
CA ARG A 252 -13.88 9.88 -7.47
C ARG A 252 -13.39 10.78 -6.34
N THR A 253 -12.36 11.57 -6.60
CA THR A 253 -11.87 12.59 -5.67
C THR A 253 -12.61 13.91 -5.88
N THR A 254 -12.57 14.80 -4.89
CA THR A 254 -13.21 16.12 -4.98
C THR A 254 -12.42 17.14 -5.80
N LYS A 255 -11.12 16.90 -6.06
CA LYS A 255 -10.21 17.91 -6.64
C LYS A 255 -9.35 17.43 -7.81
N THR A 256 -8.93 16.16 -7.81
CA THR A 256 -7.88 15.63 -8.67
C THR A 256 -8.37 14.66 -9.74
N GLY A 257 -9.68 14.37 -9.80
CA GLY A 257 -10.21 13.44 -10.81
C GLY A 257 -10.59 12.10 -10.20
N TRP A 258 -10.09 11.04 -10.82
CA TRP A 258 -10.15 9.68 -10.28
C TRP A 258 -8.86 9.42 -9.51
N GLY A 259 -8.96 8.71 -8.38
CA GLY A 259 -7.83 8.31 -7.55
C GLY A 259 -7.92 6.83 -7.21
N VAL A 260 -6.86 6.29 -6.59
CA VAL A 260 -6.81 4.90 -6.13
C VAL A 260 -6.69 4.86 -4.62
N ARG A 261 -7.37 3.92 -3.97
CA ARG A 261 -7.21 3.64 -2.54
C ARG A 261 -7.43 2.16 -2.23
N SER A 262 -7.10 1.74 -1.02
CA SER A 262 -7.46 0.41 -0.52
C SER A 262 -8.44 0.49 0.65
N LEU A 263 -9.35 -0.47 0.74
CA LEU A 263 -10.14 -0.68 1.97
C LEU A 263 -9.33 -1.33 3.08
N ARG A 264 -8.08 -1.76 2.85
CA ARG A 264 -7.22 -2.38 3.86
C ARG A 264 -6.01 -1.49 4.12
N SER A 265 -5.41 -1.65 5.30
CA SER A 265 -4.11 -1.06 5.57
C SER A 265 -3.05 -1.73 4.71
N ILE A 266 -2.09 -0.95 4.22
CA ILE A 266 -0.97 -1.44 3.42
C ILE A 266 0.30 -1.24 4.23
N SER A 267 1.12 -2.27 4.38
CA SER A 267 2.39 -2.16 5.10
C SER A 267 3.45 -1.48 4.23
N SER A 268 4.36 -0.73 4.85
CA SER A 268 5.54 -0.18 4.16
C SER A 268 6.32 -1.27 3.42
N GLY A 269 6.81 -0.93 2.23
CA GLY A 269 7.51 -1.81 1.31
C GLY A 269 6.61 -2.78 0.54
N SER A 270 5.28 -2.77 0.73
CA SER A 270 4.39 -3.67 -0.02
C SER A 270 4.30 -3.23 -1.49
N PHE A 271 4.37 -4.20 -2.40
CA PHE A 271 4.06 -3.98 -3.82
C PHE A 271 2.58 -3.62 -4.02
N ILE A 272 2.33 -2.57 -4.79
CA ILE A 272 0.98 -2.08 -5.11
C ILE A 272 0.53 -2.59 -6.47
N CYS A 273 1.15 -2.10 -7.53
CA CYS A 273 0.88 -2.45 -8.92
C CYS A 273 2.00 -1.92 -9.83
N GLU A 274 2.08 -2.43 -11.05
CA GLU A 274 2.91 -1.88 -12.12
C GLU A 274 2.21 -0.67 -12.77
N TYR A 275 2.96 0.29 -13.33
CA TYR A 275 2.41 1.28 -14.27
C TYR A 275 2.38 0.66 -15.67
N VAL A 276 1.22 0.19 -16.11
CA VAL A 276 1.09 -0.53 -17.39
C VAL A 276 0.49 0.37 -18.46
N GLY A 277 1.09 0.35 -19.65
CA GLY A 277 0.61 1.01 -20.86
C GLY A 277 1.30 0.48 -22.12
N GLU A 278 1.28 1.29 -23.18
CA GLU A 278 2.09 1.09 -24.38
C GLU A 278 3.47 1.70 -24.19
N LEU A 279 4.53 0.95 -24.50
CA LEU A 279 5.90 1.44 -24.42
C LEU A 279 6.27 2.16 -25.71
N LEU A 280 6.66 3.42 -25.59
CA LEU A 280 6.99 4.32 -26.69
C LEU A 280 8.45 4.75 -26.59
N ASP A 281 9.09 4.96 -27.74
CA ASP A 281 10.32 5.75 -27.78
C ASP A 281 10.03 7.24 -27.57
N GLY A 282 11.05 8.03 -27.22
CA GLY A 282 10.86 9.46 -26.94
C GLY A 282 10.23 10.26 -28.09
N LYS A 283 10.49 9.89 -29.36
CA LYS A 283 9.91 10.60 -30.51
C LYS A 283 8.43 10.31 -30.67
N GLU A 284 8.02 9.07 -30.42
CA GLU A 284 6.62 8.67 -30.41
C GLU A 284 5.86 9.30 -29.24
N ALA A 285 6.50 9.40 -28.07
CA ALA A 285 5.95 10.03 -26.87
C ALA A 285 5.67 11.53 -27.09
N ASP A 286 6.62 12.28 -27.66
CA ASP A 286 6.48 13.71 -27.97
C ASP A 286 5.32 14.02 -28.94
N GLN A 287 4.94 13.04 -29.77
CA GLN A 287 3.83 13.17 -30.72
C GLN A 287 2.46 12.91 -30.08
N ARG A 288 2.41 12.39 -28.84
CA ARG A 288 1.15 12.10 -28.15
C ARG A 288 0.47 13.40 -27.71
N ARG A 289 -0.78 13.57 -28.13
CA ARG A 289 -1.60 14.75 -27.78
C ARG A 289 -2.04 14.77 -26.32
N ASN A 290 -2.16 13.60 -25.69
CA ASN A 290 -2.61 13.46 -24.31
C ASN A 290 -1.43 13.10 -23.40
N SER A 291 -0.91 14.11 -22.70
CA SER A 291 0.22 13.94 -21.78
C SER A 291 -0.21 13.51 -20.37
N ASP A 292 -1.51 13.41 -20.06
CA ASP A 292 -1.99 13.18 -18.69
C ASP A 292 -1.73 11.74 -18.19
N TYR A 293 -1.40 10.81 -19.08
CA TYR A 293 -1.18 9.38 -18.77
C TYR A 293 0.16 8.87 -19.29
N LEU A 294 1.15 9.76 -19.40
CA LEU A 294 2.51 9.41 -19.76
C LEU A 294 3.34 9.23 -18.48
N PHE A 295 4.14 8.17 -18.45
CA PHE A 295 5.15 7.94 -17.41
C PHE A 295 6.51 7.83 -18.08
N ASP A 296 7.37 8.83 -17.84
CA ASP A 296 8.73 8.83 -18.37
C ASP A 296 9.63 7.91 -17.56
N ILE A 297 10.23 6.93 -18.22
CA ILE A 297 11.20 6.02 -17.61
C ILE A 297 12.54 6.77 -17.54
N GLY A 298 12.70 7.62 -16.52
CA GLY A 298 13.80 8.59 -16.45
C GLY A 298 15.21 7.99 -16.55
N CYS A 299 16.14 8.75 -17.13
CA CYS A 299 17.57 8.44 -17.28
C CYS A 299 18.41 8.73 -16.01
N ASN A 300 17.82 8.76 -14.82
CA ASN A 300 18.41 9.43 -13.64
C ASN A 300 19.27 8.55 -12.72
N TYR A 301 19.95 7.51 -13.24
CA TYR A 301 20.63 6.54 -12.37
C TYR A 301 22.16 6.52 -12.41
N ASP A 302 22.79 7.32 -13.26
CA ASP A 302 24.20 7.62 -13.09
C ASP A 302 24.33 9.01 -12.44
N ASN A 303 24.66 9.01 -11.15
CA ASN A 303 25.17 10.18 -10.43
C ASN A 303 26.54 10.65 -10.98
N ASP A 304 27.06 9.94 -11.98
CA ASP A 304 28.16 10.40 -12.81
C ASP A 304 27.59 11.30 -13.89
N ARG A 305 27.73 12.61 -13.72
CA ARG A 305 27.47 13.65 -14.75
C ARG A 305 28.42 13.55 -15.96
N SER A 306 28.85 12.33 -16.28
CA SER A 306 29.68 11.92 -17.40
C SER A 306 28.86 11.24 -18.51
N CYS A 307 27.51 11.24 -18.45
CA CYS A 307 26.71 11.00 -19.66
C CYS A 307 26.92 12.18 -20.62
N SER A 308 28.03 12.09 -21.33
CA SER A 308 28.41 12.86 -22.48
C SER A 308 27.22 12.99 -23.41
N GLN A 309 26.94 14.24 -23.81
CA GLN A 309 26.09 14.62 -24.93
C GLN A 309 26.52 13.90 -26.21
N THR A 310 26.15 12.62 -26.31
CA THR A 310 26.36 11.77 -27.49
C THR A 310 25.03 11.12 -27.84
N MET A 311 24.83 10.91 -29.14
CA MET A 311 23.53 10.84 -29.82
C MET A 311 22.64 9.59 -29.54
N GLU A 312 22.71 8.94 -28.38
CA GLU A 312 21.93 7.71 -28.09
C GLU A 312 21.25 7.69 -26.70
N ASP A 313 20.83 8.85 -26.19
CA ASP A 313 19.98 8.92 -24.98
C ASP A 313 18.50 8.68 -25.35
N VAL A 314 18.18 7.46 -25.78
CA VAL A 314 16.81 7.07 -26.13
C VAL A 314 16.03 6.82 -24.83
N GLY A 315 15.38 7.87 -24.32
CA GLY A 315 14.37 7.76 -23.28
C GLY A 315 13.15 7.01 -23.77
N PHE A 316 12.56 6.20 -22.89
CA PHE A 316 11.29 5.50 -23.14
C PHE A 316 10.20 6.05 -22.23
N THR A 317 8.97 6.04 -22.73
CA THR A 317 7.79 6.52 -22.01
C THR A 317 6.69 5.45 -22.08
N ILE A 318 5.96 5.26 -20.98
CA ILE A 318 4.80 4.38 -20.94
C ILE A 318 3.54 5.23 -21.10
N ASP A 319 2.77 5.01 -22.16
CA ASP A 319 1.50 5.68 -22.41
C ASP A 319 0.30 4.79 -22.00
N ALA A 320 -0.42 5.22 -20.97
CA ALA A 320 -1.62 4.55 -20.47
C ALA A 320 -2.94 5.23 -20.89
N ALA A 321 -2.94 6.12 -21.89
CA ALA A 321 -4.13 6.85 -22.32
C ALA A 321 -5.20 5.93 -22.92
N GLU A 322 -4.85 5.12 -23.92
CA GLU A 322 -5.78 4.23 -24.62
C GLU A 322 -5.86 2.83 -24.01
N CYS A 323 -4.72 2.31 -23.54
CA CYS A 323 -4.67 1.04 -22.84
C CYS A 323 -3.70 1.10 -21.66
N GLY A 324 -4.15 0.63 -20.50
CA GLY A 324 -3.33 0.56 -19.30
C GLY A 324 -4.00 -0.23 -18.19
N ASN A 325 -3.42 -0.25 -16.99
CA ASN A 325 -4.01 -0.88 -15.81
C ASN A 325 -4.51 0.16 -14.80
N ILE A 326 -4.66 -0.24 -13.53
CA ILE A 326 -5.06 0.68 -12.44
C ILE A 326 -4.02 1.78 -12.16
N GLY A 327 -2.74 1.56 -12.47
CA GLY A 327 -1.65 2.51 -12.18
C GLY A 327 -1.87 3.90 -12.76
N ARG A 328 -2.54 4.00 -13.92
CA ARG A 328 -2.92 5.26 -14.59
C ARG A 328 -3.83 6.19 -13.77
N PHE A 329 -4.45 5.68 -12.71
CA PHE A 329 -5.36 6.44 -11.84
C PHE A 329 -4.69 6.91 -10.54
N ILE A 330 -3.42 6.55 -10.30
CA ILE A 330 -2.71 6.97 -9.09
C ILE A 330 -2.28 8.42 -9.30
N ASN A 331 -2.73 9.32 -8.42
CA ASN A 331 -2.49 10.76 -8.55
C ASN A 331 -1.14 11.22 -8.01
N HIS A 332 -0.77 12.44 -8.37
CA HIS A 332 0.37 13.14 -7.82
C HIS A 332 0.15 13.61 -6.37
N SER A 333 1.19 13.55 -5.54
CA SER A 333 1.30 14.31 -4.30
C SER A 333 2.72 14.80 -4.06
N CYS A 334 2.86 16.02 -3.53
CA CYS A 334 4.15 16.56 -3.06
C CYS A 334 4.61 15.92 -1.73
N SER A 335 3.74 15.13 -1.10
CA SER A 335 4.07 14.27 0.05
C SER A 335 3.46 12.89 -0.21
N PRO A 336 4.05 12.12 -1.13
CA PRO A 336 3.48 10.87 -1.59
C PRO A 336 3.64 9.77 -0.54
N ASN A 337 2.78 8.76 -0.63
CA ASN A 337 2.89 7.53 0.18
C ASN A 337 3.34 6.32 -0.65
N LEU A 338 3.53 6.50 -1.95
CA LEU A 338 4.13 5.53 -2.87
C LEU A 338 5.41 6.10 -3.49
N TYR A 339 6.26 5.21 -3.96
CA TYR A 339 7.37 5.55 -4.86
C TYR A 339 7.43 4.54 -6.02
N ALA A 340 7.98 4.99 -7.14
CA ALA A 340 8.20 4.16 -8.32
C ALA A 340 9.59 3.50 -8.25
N GLN A 341 9.63 2.20 -8.47
CA GLN A 341 10.84 1.39 -8.42
C GLN A 341 11.02 0.67 -9.75
N ASN A 342 12.18 0.86 -10.37
CA ASN A 342 12.55 0.12 -11.58
C ASN A 342 12.84 -1.34 -11.23
N VAL A 343 12.21 -2.27 -11.95
CA VAL A 343 12.39 -3.72 -11.78
C VAL A 343 12.61 -4.39 -13.13
N LEU A 344 13.56 -5.32 -13.20
CA LEU A 344 13.76 -6.22 -14.34
C LEU A 344 13.61 -7.67 -13.90
N TRP A 345 12.89 -8.46 -14.70
CA TRP A 345 12.74 -9.90 -14.47
C TRP A 345 12.65 -10.70 -15.77
N ASP A 346 12.09 -10.16 -16.84
CA ASP A 346 11.87 -10.86 -18.12
C ASP A 346 12.93 -10.56 -19.19
N HIS A 347 13.64 -9.43 -19.10
CA HIS A 347 14.77 -9.07 -19.97
C HIS A 347 15.91 -8.38 -19.20
N ASN A 348 17.01 -8.06 -19.91
CA ASN A 348 18.18 -7.37 -19.36
C ASN A 348 18.35 -5.92 -19.84
N ASP A 349 17.48 -5.43 -20.73
CA ASP A 349 17.55 -4.04 -21.20
C ASP A 349 17.18 -3.06 -20.07
N LYS A 350 18.19 -2.36 -19.54
CA LYS A 350 18.03 -1.40 -18.44
C LYS A 350 17.34 -0.10 -18.84
N ARG A 351 17.12 0.13 -20.15
CA ARG A 351 16.41 1.32 -20.65
C ARG A 351 14.89 1.17 -20.57
N MET A 352 14.39 -0.07 -20.45
CA MET A 352 12.96 -0.39 -20.44
C MET A 352 12.55 -1.19 -19.19
N PRO A 353 12.96 -0.82 -17.95
CA PRO A 353 12.52 -1.50 -16.75
C PRO A 353 10.99 -1.45 -16.61
N HIS A 354 10.45 -2.42 -15.87
CA HIS A 354 9.09 -2.31 -15.36
C HIS A 354 9.04 -1.26 -14.25
N ILE A 355 8.03 -0.39 -14.30
CA ILE A 355 7.79 0.64 -13.30
C ILE A 355 6.83 0.08 -12.24
N MET A 356 7.37 -0.29 -11.09
CA MET A 356 6.62 -0.92 -10.01
C MET A 356 6.38 0.06 -8.86
N PHE A 357 5.13 0.24 -8.43
CA PHE A 357 4.84 1.06 -7.26
C PHE A 357 4.94 0.24 -5.97
N PHE A 358 5.66 0.79 -5.00
CA PHE A 358 5.75 0.26 -3.64
C PHE A 358 5.31 1.30 -2.62
N ALA A 359 4.76 0.83 -1.50
CA ALA A 359 4.40 1.70 -0.39
C ALA A 359 5.66 2.25 0.30
N ALA A 360 5.84 3.57 0.33
CA ALA A 360 6.93 4.22 1.06
C ALA A 360 6.72 4.09 2.58
N GLU A 361 5.46 4.10 3.02
CA GLU A 361 5.08 4.06 4.42
C GLU A 361 3.95 3.06 4.68
N THR A 362 3.57 2.88 5.94
CA THR A 362 2.35 2.12 6.25
C THR A 362 1.13 3.00 5.98
N ILE A 363 0.30 2.61 5.03
CA ILE A 363 -0.84 3.38 4.54
C ILE A 363 -2.12 2.90 5.23
N PRO A 364 -2.82 3.76 5.98
CA PRO A 364 -4.17 3.50 6.50
C PRO A 364 -5.18 3.14 5.40
N PRO A 365 -6.24 2.39 5.72
CA PRO A 365 -7.37 2.21 4.80
C PRO A 365 -7.94 3.55 4.34
N LEU A 366 -8.52 3.58 3.15
CA LEU A 366 -9.20 4.73 2.53
C LEU A 366 -8.32 5.95 2.25
N GLN A 367 -7.07 5.97 2.68
CA GLN A 367 -6.11 6.99 2.25
C GLN A 367 -5.82 6.81 0.76
N GLU A 368 -5.81 7.93 0.03
CA GLU A 368 -5.47 7.96 -1.40
C GLU A 368 -4.02 7.53 -1.60
N LEU A 369 -3.79 6.69 -2.60
CA LEU A 369 -2.47 6.29 -3.04
C LEU A 369 -1.94 7.33 -4.03
N THR A 370 -0.74 7.85 -3.76
CA THR A 370 -0.13 8.92 -4.55
C THR A 370 1.38 8.74 -4.65
N TYR A 371 1.96 9.16 -5.77
CA TYR A 371 3.41 9.22 -5.99
C TYR A 371 3.83 10.61 -6.45
N ASP A 372 5.13 10.92 -6.41
CA ASP A 372 5.63 12.15 -7.02
C ASP A 372 5.77 11.94 -8.54
N TYR A 373 5.20 12.84 -9.33
CA TYR A 373 5.23 12.73 -10.79
C TYR A 373 6.59 13.17 -11.35
N ASN A 374 7.44 13.81 -10.53
CA ASN A 374 8.77 14.28 -10.91
C ASN A 374 8.78 15.20 -12.14
N TYR A 375 7.68 15.91 -12.39
CA TYR A 375 7.68 16.95 -13.42
C TYR A 375 8.58 18.10 -13.01
N GLU A 376 9.53 18.43 -13.87
CA GLU A 376 10.29 19.66 -13.73
C GLU A 376 9.42 20.84 -14.15
N THR A 377 9.32 21.84 -13.26
CA THR A 377 8.63 23.10 -13.57
C THR A 377 9.24 23.76 -14.79
N ASP A 378 8.39 24.36 -15.62
CA ASP A 378 8.77 25.10 -16.82
C ASP A 378 9.36 24.24 -17.98
N ARG A 379 9.31 22.91 -17.89
CA ARG A 379 9.75 21.99 -18.97
C ARG A 379 8.62 21.37 -19.79
N VAL A 380 7.37 21.51 -19.34
CA VAL A 380 6.23 20.99 -20.10
C VAL A 380 5.78 22.07 -21.08
N HIS A 381 5.92 21.83 -22.38
CA HIS A 381 5.51 22.78 -23.42
C HIS A 381 4.21 22.32 -24.10
N ASP A 382 3.45 23.27 -24.65
CA ASP A 382 2.35 22.99 -25.55
C ASP A 382 2.84 22.76 -26.99
N VAL A 383 1.92 22.42 -27.89
CA VAL A 383 2.21 22.20 -29.32
C VAL A 383 2.79 23.43 -30.03
N ASN A 384 2.69 24.61 -29.42
CA ASN A 384 3.22 25.88 -29.93
C ASN A 384 4.54 26.27 -29.23
N GLY A 385 5.08 25.44 -28.34
CA GLY A 385 6.31 25.69 -27.60
C GLY A 385 6.16 26.56 -26.33
N SER A 386 4.93 26.94 -25.95
CA SER A 386 4.69 27.73 -24.74
C SER A 386 4.68 26.85 -23.49
N ILE A 387 5.27 27.33 -22.40
CA ILE A 387 5.30 26.62 -21.11
C ILE A 387 3.86 26.41 -20.62
N LYS A 388 3.48 25.15 -20.40
CA LYS A 388 2.21 24.74 -19.80
C LYS A 388 2.32 24.88 -18.29
N PHE A 389 1.25 25.41 -17.71
CA PHE A 389 1.12 25.62 -16.28
C PHE A 389 -0.07 24.83 -15.74
N LYS A 390 0.15 24.02 -14.71
CA LYS A 390 -0.93 23.32 -13.99
C LYS A 390 -0.70 23.39 -12.49
N CYS A 391 -1.66 23.98 -11.77
CA CYS A 391 -1.58 24.04 -10.30
C CYS A 391 -1.63 22.64 -9.68
N CYS A 392 -0.78 22.39 -8.68
CA CYS A 392 -0.89 21.19 -7.86
C CYS A 392 -2.07 21.32 -6.89
N ARG A 393 -2.90 20.27 -6.82
CA ARG A 393 -4.09 20.20 -5.95
C ARG A 393 -4.04 19.02 -4.97
N CYS A 394 -2.85 18.51 -4.66
CA CYS A 394 -2.65 17.35 -3.79
C CYS A 394 -3.12 17.57 -2.34
N GLY A 395 -3.19 18.84 -1.89
CA GLY A 395 -3.63 19.18 -0.54
C GLY A 395 -2.60 18.94 0.55
N SER A 396 -1.36 18.57 0.20
CA SER A 396 -0.26 18.46 1.16
C SER A 396 0.04 19.84 1.80
N PRO A 397 0.31 19.90 3.12
CA PRO A 397 0.85 21.10 3.76
C PRO A 397 2.20 21.57 3.18
N GLN A 398 2.95 20.67 2.54
CA GLN A 398 4.24 20.93 1.91
C GLN A 398 4.13 21.05 0.38
N CYS A 399 2.92 21.35 -0.13
CA CYS A 399 2.67 21.46 -1.58
C CYS A 399 3.53 22.57 -2.22
N CYS A 400 4.23 22.25 -3.31
CA CYS A 400 4.99 23.23 -4.11
C CYS A 400 4.09 24.14 -4.98
N GLY A 401 2.77 23.92 -4.98
CA GLY A 401 1.77 24.74 -5.66
C GLY A 401 1.66 24.49 -7.17
N ARG A 402 2.62 23.82 -7.79
CA ARG A 402 2.65 23.53 -9.24
C ARG A 402 2.86 22.04 -9.50
N LEU A 403 2.15 21.52 -10.48
CA LEU A 403 2.38 20.17 -11.01
C LEU A 403 3.40 20.24 -12.16
N TYR A 404 3.27 21.21 -13.05
CA TYR A 404 4.27 21.64 -14.03
C TYR A 404 4.07 23.10 -14.42
#